data_AF-A0A8I6A4N9-F1
#
_entry.id   AF-A0A8I6A4N9-F1
#
_cell.length_a   1.000
_cell.length_b   1.000
_cell.length_c   1.000
_cell.angle_alpha   90.00
_cell.angle_beta   90.00
_cell.angle_gamma   90.00
#
_symmetry.space_group_name_H-M   'P 1'
#
loop_
_entity.id
_entity.type
_entity.pdbx_description
1 polymer ?
#
loop_
_entity_poly.entity_id
_entity_poly.type
_entity_poly.pdbx_seq_one_letter_code
_entity_poly.pdbx_strand_id
1 'polypeptide(L)'
;MVSRRKKQKAGGHEGSVPSPPGYSAVPVKFSEKQQASHYLYMRQHRVRQGTQSTWPANRTLFILNVPPYCTQESLSRCLSSCGTIKTVELQEKPDLAESPKEPKSQFFHPKPVPGFQVAYVVFQKPGGVSAALNLKGPLLVSTESHPVKNGIHKWISDYEDSVLDPEALRLEVDTFMEAYDKKIAEEETKAKEEEGVPDEEGWVKVTRRGRRPVLPRTEAASLRVLEKERRKRARKELLSFYAWQHRETKMELLGWNQDLRDARPTHQTLQGGACPGL
;
A
#
# COMPACT_ATOMS: atom_id res chain seq x y z
N MET A 1 69.90 -3.15 34.26
CA MET A 1 68.88 -3.75 33.39
C MET A 1 67.52 -3.15 33.70
N VAL A 2 66.95 -2.31 32.83
CA VAL A 2 65.50 -2.28 32.49
C VAL A 2 65.39 -1.45 31.19
N SER A 3 65.33 -2.12 30.04
CA SER A 3 65.07 -1.47 28.75
C SER A 3 63.60 -1.04 28.68
N ARG A 4 63.35 0.27 28.65
CA ARG A 4 62.03 0.82 28.32
C ARG A 4 61.75 0.57 26.84
N ARG A 5 60.95 -0.46 26.55
CA ARG A 5 60.38 -0.70 25.21
C ARG A 5 59.46 0.48 24.84
N LYS A 6 59.94 1.32 23.95
CA LYS A 6 59.17 2.39 23.29
C LYS A 6 58.08 1.73 22.44
N LYS A 7 56.82 1.84 22.87
CA LYS A 7 55.65 1.39 22.12
C LYS A 7 55.61 2.20 20.81
N GLN A 8 55.94 1.56 19.69
CA GLN A 8 55.80 2.16 18.37
C GLN A 8 54.32 2.50 18.15
N LYS A 9 54.02 3.79 17.98
CA LYS A 9 52.78 4.22 17.35
C LYS A 9 52.82 3.67 15.92
N ALA A 10 51.86 2.78 15.60
CA ALA A 10 51.62 2.37 14.22
C ALA A 10 51.44 3.63 13.39
N GLY A 11 52.30 3.79 12.37
CA GLY A 11 52.28 4.93 11.47
C GLY A 11 50.92 5.07 10.81
N GLY A 12 50.44 6.31 10.72
CA GLY A 12 49.32 6.64 9.86
C GLY A 12 49.69 6.26 8.43
N HIS A 13 48.92 5.35 7.85
CA HIS A 13 49.02 5.02 6.45
C HIS A 13 48.40 6.17 5.66
N GLU A 14 49.18 6.83 4.82
CA GLU A 14 48.69 7.82 3.87
C GLU A 14 47.51 7.23 3.06
N GLY A 15 46.42 7.98 2.95
CA GLY A 15 45.27 7.62 2.10
C GLY A 15 44.11 6.89 2.78
N SER A 16 43.83 7.11 4.08
CA SER A 16 42.62 6.56 4.69
C SER A 16 41.37 7.17 4.08
N VAL A 17 40.72 6.43 3.18
CA VAL A 17 39.40 6.77 2.66
C VAL A 17 38.46 6.99 3.84
N PRO A 18 37.69 8.10 3.89
CA PRO A 18 36.81 8.37 5.02
C PRO A 18 35.72 7.29 5.06
N SER A 19 35.80 6.39 6.04
CA SER A 19 34.80 5.35 6.26
C SER A 19 34.13 5.49 7.63
N PRO A 20 32.84 5.15 7.75
CA PRO A 20 32.19 5.04 9.05
C PRO A 20 32.90 3.99 9.92
N PRO A 21 32.87 4.12 11.26
CA PRO A 21 33.57 3.20 12.16
C PRO A 21 33.12 1.75 11.97
N GLY A 22 34.08 0.87 11.66
CA GLY A 22 33.84 -0.56 11.42
C GLY A 22 33.44 -0.92 9.99
N TYR A 23 33.57 0.01 9.04
CA TYR A 23 33.36 -0.23 7.61
C TYR A 23 34.67 -0.15 6.82
N SER A 24 34.82 -1.05 5.85
CA SER A 24 35.84 -0.98 4.81
C SER A 24 35.27 -0.19 3.63
N ALA A 25 35.96 0.85 3.19
CA ALA A 25 35.54 1.65 2.03
C ALA A 25 36.20 1.09 0.76
N VAL A 26 35.38 0.71 -0.21
CA VAL A 26 35.83 0.21 -1.51
C VAL A 26 35.44 1.22 -2.58
N PRO A 27 36.40 1.78 -3.33
CA PRO A 27 36.08 2.67 -4.45
C PRO A 27 35.44 1.86 -5.58
N VAL A 28 34.49 2.50 -6.26
CA VAL A 28 33.73 1.93 -7.37
C VAL A 28 33.63 2.96 -8.47
N LYS A 29 33.85 2.52 -9.70
CA LYS A 29 33.73 3.34 -10.90
C LYS A 29 32.67 2.74 -11.81
N PHE A 30 31.89 3.61 -12.45
CA PHE A 30 30.91 3.15 -13.44
C PHE A 30 31.61 2.63 -14.71
N SER A 31 32.53 3.43 -15.28
CA SER A 31 33.31 3.09 -16.47
C SER A 31 34.79 3.45 -16.25
N GLU A 32 35.70 2.80 -16.98
CA GLU A 32 37.14 3.09 -16.96
C GLU A 32 37.43 4.55 -17.36
N LYS A 33 36.59 5.11 -18.23
CA LYS A 33 36.68 6.50 -18.70
C LYS A 33 36.39 7.53 -17.60
N GLN A 34 35.74 7.12 -16.51
CA GLN A 34 35.30 8.03 -15.46
C GLN A 34 36.41 8.25 -14.42
N GLN A 35 36.68 9.53 -14.14
CA GLN A 35 37.66 9.92 -13.13
C GLN A 35 37.08 9.90 -11.71
N ALA A 36 35.79 10.21 -11.56
CA ALA A 36 35.09 10.18 -10.28
C ALA A 36 34.89 8.73 -9.79
N SER A 37 35.17 8.51 -8.50
CA SER A 37 34.90 7.25 -7.80
C SER A 37 33.79 7.44 -6.78
N HIS A 38 32.92 6.45 -6.70
CA HIS A 38 31.91 6.31 -5.65
C HIS A 38 32.41 5.33 -4.60
N TYR A 39 32.10 5.53 -3.32
CA TYR A 39 32.57 4.65 -2.26
C TYR A 39 31.45 3.78 -1.72
N LEU A 40 31.64 2.46 -1.78
CA LEU A 40 30.82 1.48 -1.09
C LEU A 40 31.40 1.21 0.28
N TYR A 41 30.54 1.18 1.31
CA TYR A 41 30.98 0.87 2.67
C TYR A 41 30.56 -0.55 3.02
N MET A 42 31.54 -1.43 3.14
CA MET A 42 31.34 -2.85 3.39
C MET A 42 31.60 -3.19 4.85
N ARG A 43 30.74 -4.03 5.42
CA ARG A 43 30.88 -4.55 6.78
C ARG A 43 30.38 -5.98 6.83
N GLN A 44 30.98 -6.81 7.68
CA GLN A 44 30.40 -8.11 7.98
C GLN A 44 29.05 -7.90 8.67
N HIS A 45 27.98 -8.45 8.10
CA HIS A 45 26.67 -8.39 8.74
C HIS A 45 26.72 -9.26 10.01
N ARG A 46 26.41 -8.62 11.15
CA ARG A 46 26.32 -9.27 12.46
C ARG A 46 24.91 -9.07 12.97
N VAL A 47 24.14 -10.14 13.00
CA VAL A 47 22.80 -10.18 13.59
C VAL A 47 22.95 -10.13 15.10
N ARG A 48 22.13 -9.33 15.79
CA ARG A 48 22.05 -9.36 17.26
C ARG A 48 21.47 -10.72 17.69
N GLN A 49 22.07 -11.37 18.69
CA GLN A 49 21.57 -12.65 19.20
C GLN A 49 20.09 -12.51 19.58
N GLY A 50 19.21 -13.33 18.98
CA GLY A 50 17.78 -13.40 19.29
C GLY A 50 16.82 -12.95 18.18
N THR A 51 17.30 -12.35 17.09
CA THR A 51 16.45 -12.01 15.93
C THR A 51 16.50 -13.13 14.89
N GLN A 52 15.33 -13.62 14.46
CA GLN A 52 15.21 -14.57 13.34
C GLN A 52 15.63 -13.86 12.05
N SER A 53 16.92 -13.86 11.73
CA SER A 53 17.40 -13.28 10.48
C SER A 53 17.28 -14.29 9.36
N THR A 54 16.70 -13.86 8.23
CA THR A 54 16.65 -14.63 6.98
C THR A 54 18.06 -14.97 6.46
N TRP A 55 19.08 -14.23 6.89
CA TRP A 55 20.44 -14.35 6.36
C TRP A 55 21.41 -15.10 7.29
N PRO A 56 22.29 -15.96 6.75
CA PRO A 56 23.19 -16.79 7.55
C PRO A 56 24.34 -15.98 8.17
N ALA A 57 24.48 -16.07 9.49
CA ALA A 57 25.57 -15.43 10.23
C ALA A 57 26.95 -15.82 9.68
N ASN A 58 27.89 -14.85 9.71
CA ASN A 58 29.29 -15.00 9.27
C ASN A 58 29.51 -15.29 7.78
N ARG A 59 28.45 -15.35 6.96
CA ARG A 59 28.53 -15.52 5.49
C ARG A 59 27.95 -14.34 4.72
N THR A 60 27.41 -13.37 5.44
CA THR A 60 26.69 -12.21 4.93
C THR A 60 27.56 -10.96 4.98
N LEU A 61 27.74 -10.32 3.83
CA LEU A 61 28.35 -9.01 3.69
C LEU A 61 27.24 -7.96 3.58
N PHE A 62 27.35 -6.93 4.40
CA PHE A 62 26.47 -5.77 4.41
C PHE A 62 27.17 -4.62 3.69
N ILE A 63 26.53 -4.05 2.68
CA ILE A 63 27.06 -2.97 1.87
C ILE A 63 26.13 -1.77 1.98
N LEU A 64 26.65 -0.62 2.42
CA LEU A 64 25.95 0.65 2.42
C LEU A 64 26.32 1.48 1.20
N ASN A 65 25.45 2.47 0.91
CA ASN A 65 25.67 3.49 -0.11
C ASN A 65 25.73 2.90 -1.52
N VAL A 66 24.90 1.89 -1.82
CA VAL A 66 24.84 1.28 -3.15
C VAL A 66 24.10 2.23 -4.10
N PRO A 67 24.73 2.68 -5.20
CA PRO A 67 24.08 3.57 -6.16
C PRO A 67 22.93 2.91 -6.91
N PRO A 68 21.95 3.69 -7.41
CA PRO A 68 20.80 3.16 -8.15
C PRO A 68 21.15 2.55 -9.53
N TYR A 69 22.37 2.79 -10.02
CA TYR A 69 22.88 2.14 -11.24
C TYR A 69 23.54 0.78 -10.97
N CYS A 70 23.78 0.40 -9.71
CA CYS A 70 24.43 -0.85 -9.38
C CYS A 70 23.37 -1.96 -9.23
N THR A 71 23.20 -2.77 -10.28
CA THR A 71 22.26 -3.91 -10.26
C THR A 71 22.80 -5.09 -9.44
N GLN A 72 21.91 -6.01 -9.06
CA GLN A 72 22.26 -7.26 -8.39
C GLN A 72 23.36 -8.04 -9.13
N GLU A 73 23.25 -8.11 -10.46
CA GLU A 73 24.22 -8.78 -11.33
C GLU A 73 25.58 -8.09 -11.31
N SER A 74 25.59 -6.75 -11.33
CA SER A 74 26.84 -5.98 -11.28
C SER A 74 27.57 -6.21 -9.96
N LEU A 75 26.87 -6.19 -8.82
CA LEU A 75 27.43 -6.51 -7.51
C LEU A 75 27.93 -7.94 -7.45
N SER A 76 27.15 -8.89 -7.99
CA SER A 76 27.55 -10.30 -8.06
C SER A 76 28.86 -10.45 -8.82
N ARG A 77 28.98 -9.82 -10.00
CA ARG A 77 30.21 -9.84 -10.82
C ARG A 77 31.41 -9.22 -10.09
N CYS A 78 31.25 -8.02 -9.54
CA CYS A 78 32.33 -7.33 -8.83
C CYS A 78 32.85 -8.16 -7.64
N LEU A 79 31.95 -8.82 -6.91
CA LEU A 79 32.28 -9.60 -5.72
C LEU A 79 32.61 -11.07 -6.02
N SER A 80 32.42 -11.54 -7.26
CA SER A 80 32.78 -12.91 -7.68
C SER A 80 34.29 -13.15 -7.56
N SER A 81 35.09 -12.08 -7.69
CA SER A 81 36.54 -12.10 -7.44
C SER A 81 36.91 -12.54 -6.01
N CYS A 82 36.02 -12.32 -5.04
CA CYS A 82 36.24 -12.64 -3.63
C CYS A 82 35.74 -14.02 -3.24
N GLY A 83 34.85 -14.62 -4.04
CA GLY A 83 34.33 -15.96 -3.82
C GLY A 83 32.96 -16.19 -4.42
N THR A 84 32.49 -17.44 -4.34
CA THR A 84 31.19 -17.85 -4.89
C THR A 84 30.04 -17.26 -4.07
N ILE A 85 29.13 -16.57 -4.75
CA ILE A 85 27.97 -15.89 -4.17
C ILE A 85 26.75 -16.79 -4.31
N LYS A 86 25.94 -16.87 -3.25
CA LYS A 86 24.66 -17.60 -3.24
C LYS A 86 23.50 -16.69 -3.62
N THR A 87 23.36 -15.57 -2.93
CA THR A 87 22.27 -14.63 -3.11
C THR A 87 22.77 -13.20 -2.88
N VAL A 88 22.17 -12.26 -3.61
CA VAL A 88 22.39 -10.82 -3.47
C VAL A 88 21.02 -10.19 -3.36
N GLU A 89 20.76 -9.46 -2.28
CA GLU A 89 19.49 -8.77 -2.06
C GLU A 89 19.75 -7.28 -1.88
N LEU A 90 18.98 -6.45 -2.58
CA LEU A 90 19.00 -4.99 -2.48
C LEU A 90 17.77 -4.51 -1.71
N GLN A 91 17.97 -3.63 -0.73
CA GLN A 91 16.91 -3.05 0.09
C GLN A 91 17.07 -1.53 0.19
N GLU A 92 15.97 -0.78 0.20
CA GLU A 92 16.00 0.68 0.33
C GLU A 92 16.42 1.15 1.74
N LYS A 93 16.02 0.41 2.78
CA LYS A 93 16.33 0.74 4.17
C LYS A 93 17.00 -0.43 4.88
N PRO A 94 18.03 -0.17 5.71
CA PRO A 94 18.63 -1.21 6.53
C PRO A 94 17.68 -1.60 7.68
N ASP A 95 17.07 -2.78 7.58
CA ASP A 95 16.46 -3.53 8.68
C ASP A 95 15.41 -2.80 9.53
N LEU A 96 14.27 -2.43 8.93
CA LEU A 96 13.04 -2.25 9.72
C LEU A 96 11.85 -2.89 8.99
N ALA A 97 11.54 -4.10 9.45
CA ALA A 97 10.41 -4.95 9.07
C ALA A 97 10.51 -5.56 7.66
N GLU A 98 10.27 -6.87 7.60
CA GLU A 98 9.77 -7.50 6.39
C GLU A 98 8.54 -6.69 5.94
N SER A 99 8.72 -5.77 5.00
CA SER A 99 7.56 -5.20 4.29
C SER A 99 6.81 -6.41 3.76
N PRO A 100 5.50 -6.54 4.03
CA PRO A 100 4.71 -7.65 3.52
C PRO A 100 5.07 -7.85 2.06
N LYS A 101 5.57 -9.03 1.70
CA LYS A 101 5.74 -9.39 0.30
C LYS A 101 4.32 -9.51 -0.22
N GLU A 102 3.73 -8.39 -0.62
CA GLU A 102 2.48 -8.40 -1.34
C GLU A 102 2.63 -9.38 -2.49
N PRO A 103 1.59 -10.20 -2.76
CA PRO A 103 1.65 -11.14 -3.86
C PRO A 103 2.03 -10.36 -5.12
N LYS A 104 3.22 -10.66 -5.65
CA LYS A 104 3.73 -10.01 -6.85
C LYS A 104 2.89 -10.52 -8.01
N SER A 105 1.90 -9.76 -8.45
CA SER A 105 1.28 -9.99 -9.76
C SER A 105 2.35 -9.87 -10.84
N GLN A 106 2.22 -10.62 -11.93
CA GLN A 106 3.20 -10.63 -13.01
C GLN A 106 3.30 -9.27 -13.69
N PHE A 107 2.20 -8.51 -13.74
CA PHE A 107 2.15 -7.22 -14.44
C PHE A 107 2.21 -5.99 -13.52
N PHE A 108 1.68 -6.06 -12.29
CA PHE A 108 1.70 -4.92 -11.38
C PHE A 108 2.85 -5.04 -10.37
N HIS A 109 3.98 -4.46 -10.74
CA HIS A 109 5.09 -4.26 -9.82
C HIS A 109 5.17 -2.79 -9.43
N PRO A 110 5.03 -2.43 -8.14
CA PRO A 110 5.34 -1.08 -7.71
C PRO A 110 6.81 -0.82 -8.02
N LYS A 111 7.09 0.18 -8.88
CA LYS A 111 8.47 0.55 -9.23
C LYS A 111 9.15 1.04 -7.95
N PRO A 112 10.23 0.38 -7.48
CA PRO A 112 10.95 0.86 -6.30
C PRO A 112 11.51 2.26 -6.60
N VAL A 113 11.53 3.12 -5.59
CA VAL A 113 11.98 4.50 -5.78
C VAL A 113 13.48 4.45 -6.08
N PRO A 114 13.95 5.02 -7.20
CA PRO A 114 15.38 5.01 -7.50
C PRO A 114 16.10 5.85 -6.46
N GLY A 115 16.86 5.17 -5.60
CA GLY A 115 17.57 5.78 -4.48
C GLY A 115 18.83 5.01 -4.14
N PHE A 116 19.58 5.53 -3.18
CA PHE A 116 20.69 4.78 -2.59
C PHE A 116 20.14 3.65 -1.76
N GLN A 117 20.66 2.45 -2.01
CA GLN A 117 20.19 1.22 -1.39
C GLN A 117 21.30 0.60 -0.52
N VAL A 118 20.89 -0.40 0.23
CA VAL A 118 21.71 -1.26 1.05
C VAL A 118 21.69 -2.65 0.43
N ALA A 119 22.84 -3.31 0.32
CA ALA A 119 22.91 -4.67 -0.20
C ALA A 119 23.30 -5.67 0.88
N TYR A 120 22.66 -6.83 0.84
CA TYR A 120 23.02 -8.04 1.57
C TYR A 120 23.54 -9.08 0.58
N VAL A 121 24.82 -9.43 0.70
CA VAL A 121 25.46 -10.42 -0.17
C VAL A 121 25.80 -11.65 0.65
N VAL A 122 25.21 -12.80 0.31
CA VAL A 122 25.48 -14.07 0.97
C VAL A 122 26.51 -14.85 0.17
N PHE A 123 27.68 -15.09 0.76
CA PHE A 123 28.70 -15.95 0.18
C PHE A 123 28.47 -17.42 0.55
N GLN A 124 28.91 -18.33 -0.32
CA GLN A 124 28.88 -19.76 -0.04
C GLN A 124 29.87 -20.15 1.07
N LYS A 125 31.05 -19.51 1.08
CA LYS A 125 32.11 -19.73 2.06
C LYS A 125 32.33 -18.46 2.89
N PRO A 126 32.61 -18.58 4.20
CA PRO A 126 32.89 -17.41 5.06
C PRO A 126 34.17 -16.67 4.64
N GLY A 127 35.12 -17.35 4.01
CA GLY A 127 36.34 -16.75 3.45
C GLY A 127 36.06 -15.66 2.41
N GLY A 128 34.92 -15.74 1.71
CA GLY A 128 34.51 -14.71 0.75
C GLY A 128 34.21 -13.36 1.41
N VAL A 129 33.67 -13.37 2.63
CA VAL A 129 33.39 -12.14 3.39
C VAL A 129 34.70 -11.48 3.82
N SER A 130 35.67 -12.25 4.32
CA SER A 130 37.00 -11.70 4.67
C SER A 130 37.77 -11.20 3.45
N ALA A 131 37.65 -11.87 2.30
CA ALA A 131 38.26 -11.41 1.05
C ALA A 131 37.64 -10.09 0.59
N ALA A 132 36.30 -9.99 0.62
CA ALA A 132 35.57 -8.78 0.25
C ALA A 132 35.92 -7.57 1.13
N LEU A 133 36.12 -7.78 2.44
CA LEU A 133 36.54 -6.70 3.35
C LEU A 133 37.96 -6.17 3.07
N ASN A 134 38.82 -7.02 2.50
CA ASN A 134 40.21 -6.71 2.18
C ASN A 134 40.41 -6.24 0.73
N LEU A 135 39.33 -6.05 -0.04
CA LEU A 135 39.42 -5.52 -1.40
C LEU A 135 40.01 -4.10 -1.41
N LYS A 136 41.03 -3.88 -2.24
CA LYS A 136 41.75 -2.60 -2.37
C LYS A 136 41.76 -2.01 -3.78
N GLY A 137 40.83 -2.40 -4.64
CA GLY A 137 40.75 -1.95 -6.03
C GLY A 137 39.48 -1.16 -6.34
N PRO A 138 39.51 -0.24 -7.33
CA PRO A 138 38.29 0.34 -7.87
C PRO A 138 37.48 -0.74 -8.59
N LEU A 139 36.32 -1.10 -8.05
CA LEU A 139 35.43 -2.05 -8.73
C LEU A 139 34.78 -1.37 -9.93
N LEU A 140 34.82 -2.02 -11.08
CA LEU A 140 34.21 -1.52 -12.30
C LEU A 140 32.80 -2.11 -12.47
N VAL A 141 31.79 -1.25 -12.54
CA VAL A 141 30.38 -1.66 -12.63
C VAL A 141 29.97 -1.99 -14.06
N SER A 142 30.37 -1.16 -15.02
CA SER A 142 30.11 -1.36 -16.45
C SER A 142 31.39 -1.80 -17.15
N THR A 143 31.44 -3.06 -17.58
CA THR A 143 32.48 -3.61 -18.46
C THR A 143 31.99 -3.65 -19.90
N GLU A 144 32.89 -3.72 -20.87
CA GLU A 144 32.52 -3.88 -22.29
C GLU A 144 31.69 -5.14 -22.55
N SER A 145 31.94 -6.20 -21.75
CA SER A 145 31.18 -7.45 -21.79
C SER A 145 29.76 -7.34 -21.21
N HIS A 146 29.51 -6.37 -20.33
CA HIS A 146 28.23 -6.23 -19.63
C HIS A 146 27.94 -4.74 -19.38
N PRO A 147 27.48 -4.01 -20.41
CA PRO A 147 27.15 -2.61 -20.28
C PRO A 147 25.93 -2.43 -19.37
N VAL A 148 26.06 -1.59 -18.35
CA VAL A 148 24.91 -1.21 -17.52
C VAL A 148 24.18 -0.06 -18.21
N LYS A 149 22.95 -0.31 -18.66
CA LYS A 149 22.09 0.72 -19.25
C LYS A 149 21.80 1.81 -18.21
N ASN A 150 22.09 3.06 -18.56
CA ASN A 150 21.85 4.22 -17.72
C ASN A 150 21.18 5.35 -18.52
N GLY A 151 20.69 6.38 -17.81
CA GLY A 151 20.06 7.56 -18.41
C GLY A 151 18.94 7.23 -19.38
N ILE A 152 19.04 7.77 -20.60
CA ILE A 152 18.02 7.65 -21.65
C ILE A 152 17.84 6.19 -22.09
N HIS A 153 18.91 5.44 -22.30
CA HIS A 153 18.82 4.04 -22.73
C HIS A 153 18.08 3.17 -21.71
N LYS A 154 18.29 3.45 -20.43
CA LYS A 154 17.51 2.80 -19.37
C LYS A 154 16.03 3.15 -19.51
N TRP A 155 15.69 4.44 -19.64
CA TRP A 155 14.30 4.88 -19.73
C TRP A 155 13.57 4.38 -20.97
N ILE A 156 14.27 4.22 -22.09
CA ILE A 156 13.71 3.61 -23.30
C ILE A 156 13.35 2.15 -23.03
N SER A 157 14.28 1.36 -22.48
CA SER A 157 13.97 -0.03 -22.14
C SER A 157 12.90 -0.14 -21.06
N ASP A 158 12.93 0.68 -20.01
CA ASP A 158 11.90 0.70 -18.97
C ASP A 158 10.52 1.09 -19.53
N TYR A 159 10.47 1.86 -20.62
CA TYR A 159 9.24 2.22 -21.33
C TYR A 159 8.76 1.07 -22.22
N GLU A 160 9.66 0.46 -23.00
CA GLU A 160 9.37 -0.74 -23.80
C GLU A 160 8.80 -1.86 -22.92
N ASP A 161 9.41 -2.12 -21.77
CA ASP A 161 8.96 -3.12 -20.79
C ASP A 161 7.61 -2.76 -20.14
N SER A 162 7.25 -1.47 -20.11
CA SER A 162 5.94 -1.03 -19.58
C SER A 162 4.80 -1.26 -20.57
N VAL A 163 5.11 -1.43 -21.86
CA VAL A 163 4.14 -1.76 -22.88
C VAL A 163 3.97 -3.28 -22.89
N LEU A 164 3.03 -3.75 -22.07
CA LEU A 164 2.69 -5.16 -21.95
C LEU A 164 1.78 -5.62 -23.08
N ASP A 165 1.87 -6.90 -23.41
CA ASP A 165 0.91 -7.54 -24.32
C ASP A 165 -0.49 -7.55 -23.69
N PRO A 166 -1.49 -6.92 -24.32
CA PRO A 166 -2.84 -6.83 -23.76
C PRO A 166 -3.51 -8.19 -23.57
N GLU A 167 -3.17 -9.20 -24.38
CA GLU A 167 -3.76 -10.54 -24.27
C GLU A 167 -3.26 -11.27 -23.03
N ALA A 168 -1.93 -11.27 -22.80
CA ALA A 168 -1.34 -11.84 -21.59
C ALA A 168 -1.86 -11.17 -20.31
N LEU A 169 -2.00 -9.82 -20.32
CA LEU A 169 -2.56 -9.07 -19.20
C LEU A 169 -4.01 -9.47 -18.90
N ARG A 170 -4.83 -9.60 -19.93
CA ARG A 170 -6.23 -9.99 -19.79
C ARG A 170 -6.36 -11.37 -19.15
N LEU A 171 -5.54 -12.34 -19.56
CA LEU A 171 -5.55 -13.69 -18.99
C LEU A 171 -5.20 -13.68 -17.50
N GLU A 172 -4.19 -12.92 -17.07
CA GLU A 172 -3.87 -12.81 -15.63
C GLU A 172 -5.06 -12.23 -14.86
N VAL A 173 -5.69 -11.16 -15.37
CA VAL A 173 -6.84 -10.52 -14.72
C VAL A 173 -8.04 -11.47 -14.65
N ASP A 174 -8.36 -12.16 -15.74
CA ASP A 174 -9.48 -13.09 -15.80
C ASP A 174 -9.27 -14.25 -14.81
N THR A 175 -8.07 -14.83 -14.74
CA THR A 175 -7.76 -15.90 -13.76
C THR A 175 -7.83 -15.41 -12.30
N PHE A 176 -7.40 -14.18 -12.04
CA PHE A 176 -7.49 -13.57 -10.71
C PHE A 176 -8.95 -13.35 -10.29
N MET A 177 -9.77 -12.82 -11.21
CA MET A 177 -11.20 -12.60 -10.97
C MET A 177 -11.96 -13.91 -10.78
N GLU A 178 -11.66 -14.94 -11.57
CA GLU A 178 -12.25 -16.27 -11.37
C GLU A 178 -11.93 -16.86 -9.99
N ALA A 179 -10.68 -16.72 -9.54
CA ALA A 179 -10.27 -17.18 -8.20
C ALA A 179 -10.96 -16.39 -7.09
N TYR A 180 -11.17 -15.09 -7.27
CA TYR A 180 -11.90 -14.25 -6.34
C TYR A 180 -13.38 -14.61 -6.29
N ASP A 181 -14.04 -14.74 -7.44
CA ASP A 181 -15.46 -15.09 -7.55
C ASP A 181 -15.75 -16.47 -6.95
N LYS A 182 -14.84 -17.45 -7.12
CA LYS A 182 -14.92 -18.76 -6.45
C LYS A 182 -14.90 -18.63 -4.93
N LYS A 183 -13.99 -17.82 -4.37
CA LYS A 183 -13.93 -17.57 -2.91
C LYS A 183 -15.19 -16.91 -2.38
N ILE A 184 -15.71 -15.91 -3.08
CA ILE A 184 -16.95 -15.24 -2.71
C ILE A 184 -18.13 -16.22 -2.78
N ALA A 185 -18.20 -17.07 -3.80
CA ALA A 185 -19.23 -18.07 -3.92
C ALA A 185 -19.16 -19.10 -2.78
N GLU A 186 -17.96 -19.57 -2.40
CA GLU A 186 -17.76 -20.48 -1.26
C GLU A 186 -18.12 -19.83 0.08
N GLU A 187 -17.78 -18.56 0.29
CA GLU A 187 -18.20 -17.82 1.47
C GLU A 187 -19.72 -17.63 1.49
N GLU A 188 -20.33 -17.36 0.34
CA GLU A 188 -21.78 -17.26 0.21
C GLU A 188 -22.48 -18.60 0.47
N THR A 189 -21.94 -19.74 -0.02
CA THR A 189 -22.47 -21.09 0.23
C THR A 189 -22.36 -21.47 1.70
N LYS A 190 -21.19 -21.29 2.32
CA LYS A 190 -20.99 -21.48 3.76
C LYS A 190 -21.95 -20.63 4.57
N ALA A 191 -22.13 -19.36 4.18
CA ALA A 191 -23.11 -18.50 4.82
C ALA A 191 -24.56 -18.97 4.60
N LYS A 192 -24.90 -19.72 3.52
CA LYS A 192 -26.23 -20.35 3.36
C LYS A 192 -26.39 -21.58 4.23
N GLU A 193 -25.34 -22.36 4.36
CA GLU A 193 -25.33 -23.55 5.20
C GLU A 193 -25.38 -23.19 6.69
N GLU A 194 -24.72 -22.11 7.11
CA GLU A 194 -24.81 -21.56 8.46
C GLU A 194 -26.12 -20.80 8.74
N GLU A 195 -26.87 -20.41 7.70
CA GLU A 195 -28.13 -19.70 7.86
C GLU A 195 -29.27 -20.69 8.08
N GLY A 196 -29.83 -20.67 9.30
CA GLY A 196 -30.99 -21.49 9.66
C GLY A 196 -30.66 -22.80 10.36
N VAL A 197 -29.38 -23.10 10.59
CA VAL A 197 -28.97 -24.13 11.56
C VAL A 197 -29.01 -23.50 12.95
N PRO A 198 -29.85 -24.01 13.88
CA PRO A 198 -29.81 -23.58 15.28
C PRO A 198 -28.51 -24.05 15.92
N ASP A 199 -27.83 -23.15 16.63
CA ASP A 199 -26.68 -23.53 17.46
C ASP A 199 -27.11 -24.52 18.57
N GLU A 200 -26.17 -25.23 19.20
CA GLU A 200 -26.43 -26.20 20.29
C GLU A 200 -27.19 -25.59 21.50
N GLU A 201 -27.28 -24.26 21.56
CA GLU A 201 -27.96 -23.47 22.60
C GLU A 201 -29.28 -22.85 22.10
N GLY A 202 -29.76 -23.20 20.90
CA GLY A 202 -31.07 -22.84 20.35
C GLY A 202 -31.18 -21.41 19.79
N TRP A 203 -30.05 -20.70 19.62
CA TRP A 203 -30.02 -19.37 19.01
C TRP A 203 -29.86 -19.49 17.48
N VAL A 204 -30.61 -18.66 16.75
CA VAL A 204 -30.53 -18.58 15.28
C VAL A 204 -29.74 -17.33 14.90
N LYS A 205 -28.59 -17.53 14.23
CA LYS A 205 -27.76 -16.45 13.70
C LYS A 205 -28.45 -15.76 12.52
N VAL A 206 -29.01 -14.57 12.77
CA VAL A 206 -29.60 -13.74 11.72
C VAL A 206 -28.48 -13.10 10.89
N THR A 207 -28.14 -13.70 9.75
CA THR A 207 -27.27 -13.05 8.76
C THR A 207 -28.13 -12.19 7.84
N ARG A 208 -27.90 -10.87 7.80
CA ARG A 208 -28.61 -9.97 6.88
C ARG A 208 -28.07 -10.19 5.46
N ARG A 209 -28.68 -11.12 4.72
CA ARG A 209 -28.43 -11.25 3.28
C ARG A 209 -28.93 -10.01 2.55
N GLY A 210 -27.97 -9.28 1.98
CA GLY A 210 -28.25 -8.21 1.06
C GLY A 210 -26.98 -7.42 0.84
N ARG A 211 -26.55 -7.31 -0.42
CA ARG A 211 -25.66 -6.21 -0.82
C ARG A 211 -26.28 -4.95 -0.25
N ARG A 212 -25.60 -4.25 0.66
CA ARG A 212 -26.04 -2.91 1.06
C ARG A 212 -26.05 -2.12 -0.25
N PRO A 213 -27.22 -1.69 -0.77
CA PRO A 213 -27.19 -0.83 -1.94
C PRO A 213 -26.38 0.38 -1.51
N VAL A 214 -25.19 0.52 -2.07
CA VAL A 214 -24.35 1.68 -1.82
C VAL A 214 -25.20 2.85 -2.27
N LEU A 215 -25.57 3.72 -1.33
CA LEU A 215 -26.37 4.89 -1.65
C LEU A 215 -25.60 5.64 -2.74
N PRO A 216 -26.18 5.88 -3.93
CA PRO A 216 -25.50 6.64 -4.95
C PRO A 216 -25.08 7.99 -4.35
N ARG A 217 -23.81 8.37 -4.52
CA ARG A 217 -23.26 9.65 -4.04
C ARG A 217 -23.77 10.81 -4.90
N THR A 218 -25.09 11.00 -4.91
CA THR A 218 -25.76 12.15 -5.54
C THR A 218 -26.40 13.02 -4.46
N GLU A 219 -26.43 14.32 -4.72
CA GLU A 219 -27.03 15.29 -3.80
C GLU A 219 -28.51 14.95 -3.52
N ALA A 220 -29.27 14.53 -4.54
CA ALA A 220 -30.65 14.11 -4.40
C ALA A 220 -30.84 12.90 -3.46
N ALA A 221 -29.91 11.93 -3.47
CA ALA A 221 -29.95 10.80 -2.54
C ALA A 221 -29.64 11.23 -1.11
N SER A 222 -28.72 12.18 -0.92
CA SER A 222 -28.39 12.75 0.39
C SER A 222 -29.56 13.54 1.00
N LEU A 223 -30.26 14.34 0.19
CA LEU A 223 -31.45 15.09 0.61
C LEU A 223 -32.59 14.15 1.05
N ARG A 224 -32.83 13.07 0.31
CA ARG A 224 -33.84 12.06 0.67
C ARG A 224 -33.52 11.34 1.99
N VAL A 225 -32.23 11.15 2.31
CA VAL A 225 -31.83 10.59 3.61
C VAL A 225 -32.09 11.60 4.72
N LEU A 226 -31.72 12.87 4.52
CA LEU A 226 -31.94 13.94 5.48
C LEU A 226 -33.44 14.16 5.78
N GLU A 227 -34.30 14.12 4.76
CA GLU A 227 -35.75 14.20 4.92
C GLU A 227 -36.32 13.03 5.74
N LYS A 228 -35.82 11.81 5.50
CA LYS A 228 -36.23 10.63 6.27
C LYS A 228 -35.81 10.75 7.74
N GLU A 229 -34.64 11.31 8.01
CA GLU A 229 -34.20 11.57 9.39
C GLU A 229 -35.06 12.65 10.06
N ARG A 230 -35.36 13.75 9.37
CA ARG A 230 -36.28 14.79 9.87
C ARG A 230 -37.67 14.22 10.19
N ARG A 231 -38.23 13.39 9.30
CA ARG A 231 -39.52 12.71 9.55
C ARG A 231 -39.46 11.76 10.75
N LYS A 232 -38.34 11.05 10.96
CA LYS A 232 -38.16 10.18 12.14
C LYS A 232 -38.06 10.99 13.42
N ARG A 233 -37.38 12.14 13.40
CA ARG A 233 -37.33 13.06 14.56
C ARG A 233 -38.71 13.61 14.89
N ALA A 234 -39.43 14.13 13.89
CA ALA A 234 -40.80 14.62 14.06
C ALA A 234 -41.78 13.54 14.57
N ARG A 235 -41.59 12.26 14.20
CA ARG A 235 -42.38 11.14 14.75
C ARG A 235 -42.02 10.77 16.18
N LYS A 236 -40.79 11.02 16.60
CA LYS A 236 -40.30 10.75 17.97
C LYS A 236 -40.54 11.93 18.91
N GLU A 237 -40.73 13.13 18.38
CA GLU A 237 -41.24 14.28 19.09
C GLU A 237 -42.70 14.00 19.46
N LEU A 238 -42.91 13.55 20.69
CA LEU A 238 -44.22 13.24 21.25
C LEU A 238 -44.94 14.57 21.57
N LEU A 239 -45.46 15.24 20.53
CA LEU A 239 -46.18 16.51 20.62
C LEU A 239 -47.50 16.40 21.39
N SER A 240 -48.01 15.20 21.61
CA SER A 240 -49.23 14.96 22.38
C SER A 240 -49.01 13.71 23.25
N PHE A 241 -48.80 13.94 24.54
CA PHE A 241 -48.52 12.88 25.50
C PHE A 241 -49.81 12.23 26.02
N TYR A 242 -50.90 12.99 26.08
CA TYR A 242 -52.18 12.53 26.63
C TYR A 242 -53.28 12.45 25.56
N ALA A 243 -54.11 11.41 25.64
CA ALA A 243 -55.18 11.15 24.67
C ALA A 243 -56.20 12.30 24.51
N TRP A 244 -56.40 13.12 25.55
CA TRP A 244 -57.29 14.29 25.47
C TRP A 244 -56.75 15.39 24.54
N GLN A 245 -55.43 15.55 24.44
CA GLN A 245 -54.77 16.51 23.54
C GLN A 245 -54.99 16.14 22.07
N HIS A 246 -54.96 14.84 21.74
CA HIS A 246 -55.32 14.35 20.41
C HIS A 246 -56.81 14.58 20.09
N ARG A 247 -57.67 14.56 21.10
CA ARG A 247 -59.11 14.78 20.94
C ARG A 247 -59.40 16.26 20.69
N GLU A 248 -58.77 17.17 21.42
CA GLU A 248 -58.88 18.62 21.23
C GLU A 248 -58.33 19.07 19.88
N THR A 249 -57.08 18.68 19.54
CA THR A 249 -56.50 19.03 18.23
C THR A 249 -57.35 18.53 17.05
N LYS A 250 -57.98 17.36 17.18
CA LYS A 250 -58.93 16.85 16.17
C LYS A 250 -60.22 17.66 16.12
N MET A 251 -60.77 18.07 17.27
CA MET A 251 -61.97 18.91 17.33
C MET A 251 -61.69 20.32 16.77
N GLU A 252 -60.55 20.91 17.08
CA GLU A 252 -60.10 22.19 16.51
C GLU A 252 -59.91 22.11 15.00
N LEU A 253 -59.27 21.04 14.50
CA LEU A 253 -59.12 20.82 13.07
C LEU A 253 -60.48 20.66 12.37
N LEU A 254 -61.44 20.00 13.01
CA LEU A 254 -62.81 19.88 12.50
C LEU A 254 -63.54 21.22 12.52
N GLY A 255 -63.37 22.03 13.57
CA GLY A 255 -63.89 23.39 13.66
C GLY A 255 -63.35 24.30 12.56
N TRP A 256 -62.03 24.33 12.35
CA TRP A 256 -61.39 25.06 11.24
C TRP A 256 -61.91 24.63 9.87
N ASN A 257 -62.17 23.33 9.66
CA ASN A 257 -62.75 22.82 8.41
C ASN A 257 -64.24 23.14 8.26
N GLN A 258 -64.93 23.47 9.34
CA GLN A 258 -66.31 23.95 9.34
C GLN A 258 -66.33 25.45 9.02
N ASP A 259 -65.47 26.24 9.68
CA ASP A 259 -65.31 27.67 9.41
C ASP A 259 -64.87 27.94 7.96
N LEU A 260 -63.96 27.14 7.41
CA LEU A 260 -63.57 27.20 5.99
C LEU A 260 -64.70 26.79 5.03
N ARG A 261 -65.66 25.98 5.49
CA ARG A 261 -66.86 25.62 4.73
C ARG A 261 -67.88 26.75 4.75
N ASP A 262 -68.05 27.40 5.89
CA ASP A 262 -69.01 28.48 6.10
C ASP A 262 -68.53 29.82 5.50
N ALA A 263 -67.21 30.01 5.36
CA ALA A 263 -66.61 31.16 4.68
C ALA A 263 -66.63 31.07 3.14
N ARG A 264 -67.19 30.01 2.52
CA ARG A 264 -67.40 29.97 1.07
C ARG A 264 -68.65 30.79 0.71
N PRO A 265 -68.54 31.87 -0.09
CA PRO A 265 -69.70 32.71 -0.41
C PRO A 265 -70.74 31.91 -1.21
N THR A 266 -71.98 31.85 -0.72
CA THR A 266 -73.12 31.35 -1.49
C THR A 266 -73.46 32.35 -2.60
N HIS A 267 -73.26 31.97 -3.87
CA HIS A 267 -73.75 32.74 -5.01
C HIS A 267 -75.29 32.88 -4.93
N GLN A 268 -75.77 34.04 -4.50
CA GLN A 268 -77.19 34.41 -4.65
C GLN A 268 -77.49 34.63 -6.14
N THR A 269 -78.39 33.82 -6.67
CA THR A 269 -79.00 33.95 -7.99
C THR A 269 -79.93 35.16 -8.02
N LEU A 270 -79.54 36.22 -8.74
CA LEU A 270 -80.44 37.32 -9.12
C LEU A 270 -81.48 36.78 -10.14
N GLN A 271 -82.73 36.62 -9.69
CA GLN A 271 -83.89 36.33 -10.53
C GLN A 271 -84.32 37.58 -11.32
N GLY A 272 -84.91 37.32 -12.49
CA GLY A 272 -85.16 38.27 -13.57
C GLY A 272 -86.09 39.44 -13.23
N GLY A 273 -85.70 40.61 -13.73
CA GLY A 273 -86.58 41.76 -13.90
C GLY A 273 -87.20 41.73 -15.30
N ALA A 274 -88.52 41.63 -15.34
CA ALA A 274 -89.35 41.78 -16.52
C ALA A 274 -89.36 43.24 -17.01
N CYS A 275 -89.33 43.46 -18.33
CA CYS A 275 -89.71 44.73 -18.96
C CYS A 275 -90.97 44.51 -19.81
N PRO A 276 -92.06 45.27 -19.61
CA PRO A 276 -93.22 45.27 -20.49
C PRO A 276 -92.99 46.21 -21.69
N GLY A 277 -93.66 45.91 -22.81
CA GLY A 277 -93.39 46.54 -24.10
C GLY A 277 -94.02 47.92 -24.34
N LEU A 278 -93.61 48.49 -25.47
CA LEU A 278 -94.40 49.19 -26.49
C LEU A 278 -93.59 49.19 -27.79
#